data_AF-A0A4R6K4B0-F1
#
_entry.id   AF-A0A4R6K4B0-F1
#
_cell.length_a   1.000
_cell.length_b   1.000
_cell.length_c   1.000
_cell.angle_alpha   90.00
_cell.angle_beta   90.00
_cell.angle_gamma   90.00
#
_symmetry.space_group_name_H-M   'P 1'
#
loop_
_entity.id
_entity.type
_entity.pdbx_description
1 polymer ?
#
loop_
_entity_poly.entity_id
_entity_poly.type
_entity_poly.pdbx_seq_one_letter_code
_entity_poly.pdbx_strand_id
1 'polypeptide(L)'
;MTTVVNFRNALDGNNQPVEVQPGQTVQQAVEASGLIAAGNQFSVRDKDGQVVDNREATDFAGLTLSVGLPGDEVRGGSAGRV
;
A
#
# COMPACT_ATOMS: atom_id res chain seq x y z
N MET A 1 -19.00 8.22 -4.60
CA MET A 1 -18.83 6.76 -4.54
C MET A 1 -17.56 6.51 -3.77
N THR A 2 -17.63 5.83 -2.62
CA THR A 2 -16.45 5.40 -1.88
C THR A 2 -15.84 4.21 -2.62
N THR A 3 -14.53 4.23 -2.79
CA THR A 3 -13.79 3.16 -3.43
C THR A 3 -13.07 2.37 -2.36
N VAL A 4 -13.03 1.05 -2.47
CA VAL A 4 -12.29 0.22 -1.52
C VAL A 4 -10.99 -0.24 -2.17
N VAL A 5 -9.87 -0.04 -1.48
CA VAL A 5 -8.54 -0.53 -1.88
C VAL A 5 -8.04 -1.44 -0.79
N ASN A 6 -7.51 -2.60 -1.17
CA ASN A 6 -6.98 -3.53 -0.19
C ASN A 6 -5.51 -3.20 0.06
N PHE A 7 -5.15 -2.93 1.31
CA PHE A 7 -3.77 -2.64 1.69
C PHE A 7 -3.20 -3.81 2.47
N ARG A 8 -2.02 -4.27 2.06
CA ARG A 8 -1.28 -5.34 2.71
C ARG A 8 -0.02 -4.77 3.34
N ASN A 9 0.13 -4.89 4.64
CA ASN A 9 1.35 -4.61 5.36
C ASN A 9 2.38 -5.72 5.07
N ALA A 10 3.50 -5.37 4.46
CA ALA A 10 4.61 -6.29 4.18
C ALA A 10 5.42 -6.62 5.44
N LEU A 11 5.33 -5.80 6.50
CA LEU A 11 6.08 -5.99 7.75
C LEU A 11 5.49 -7.07 8.64
N ASP A 12 4.15 -7.09 8.75
CA ASP A 12 3.41 -8.01 9.62
C ASP A 12 2.57 -9.02 8.81
N GLY A 13 2.41 -8.80 7.51
CA GLY A 13 1.57 -9.63 6.63
C GLY A 13 0.08 -9.29 6.71
N ASN A 14 -0.34 -8.40 7.61
CA ASN A 14 -1.72 -7.97 7.81
C ASN A 14 -2.29 -7.32 6.54
N ASN A 15 -3.52 -7.67 6.15
CA ASN A 15 -4.22 -7.06 5.04
C ASN A 15 -5.59 -6.52 5.49
N GLN A 16 -5.91 -5.30 5.08
CA GLN A 16 -7.21 -4.72 5.36
C GLN A 16 -7.75 -3.88 4.19
N PRO A 17 -9.06 -3.95 3.92
CA PRO A 17 -9.71 -3.05 3.00
C PRO A 17 -9.82 -1.66 3.62
N VAL A 18 -9.44 -0.64 2.85
CA VAL A 18 -9.50 0.77 3.26
C VAL A 18 -10.36 1.51 2.25
N GLU A 19 -11.30 2.29 2.77
CA GLU A 19 -12.10 3.19 1.95
C GLU A 19 -11.27 4.42 1.56
N VAL A 20 -11.19 4.67 0.26
CA VAL A 20 -10.43 5.77 -0.31
C VAL A 20 -11.37 6.74 -1.03
N GLN A 21 -11.03 8.02 -0.95
CA GLN A 21 -11.78 9.10 -1.58
C GLN A 21 -11.12 9.56 -2.89
N PRO A 22 -11.91 10.00 -3.88
CA PRO A 22 -11.35 10.61 -5.10
C PRO A 22 -10.55 11.87 -4.74
N GLY A 23 -9.36 12.00 -5.32
CA GLY A 23 -8.39 13.06 -4.99
C GLY A 23 -7.51 12.78 -3.75
N GLN A 24 -7.69 11.66 -3.06
CA GLN A 24 -6.80 11.22 -1.98
C GLN A 24 -5.65 10.37 -2.56
N THR A 25 -4.44 10.58 -2.05
CA THR A 25 -3.29 9.74 -2.45
C THR A 25 -3.30 8.40 -1.73
N VAL A 26 -2.60 7.43 -2.31
CA VAL A 26 -2.40 6.11 -1.70
C VAL A 26 -1.78 6.23 -0.30
N GLN A 27 -0.78 7.12 -0.15
CA GLN A 27 -0.15 7.37 1.14
C GLN A 27 -1.17 7.83 2.20
N GLN A 28 -2.00 8.81 1.86
CA GLN A 28 -3.01 9.33 2.77
C GLN A 28 -4.06 8.28 3.15
N ALA A 29 -4.43 7.39 2.22
CA ALA A 29 -5.33 6.28 2.51
C ALA A 29 -4.73 5.31 3.53
N VAL A 30 -3.46 4.95 3.38
CA VAL A 30 -2.73 4.10 4.32
C VAL A 30 -2.61 4.76 5.69
N GLU A 31 -2.28 6.05 5.76
CA GLU A 31 -2.22 6.80 7.02
C GLU A 31 -3.58 6.82 7.71
N ALA A 32 -4.66 7.04 6.95
CA ALA A 32 -6.02 7.02 7.47
C ALA A 32 -6.46 5.63 7.97
N SER A 33 -5.94 4.56 7.38
CA SER A 33 -6.23 3.19 7.82
C SER A 33 -5.53 2.77 9.11
N GLY A 34 -4.46 3.48 9.49
CA GLY A 34 -3.61 3.08 10.61
C GLY A 34 -2.83 1.77 10.39
N LEU A 35 -2.75 1.28 9.15
CA LEU A 35 -2.00 0.07 8.78
C LEU A 35 -0.49 0.22 9.03
N ILE A 36 0.02 1.45 8.96
CA ILE A 36 1.34 1.87 9.46
C ILE A 36 1.11 3.05 10.41
N ALA A 37 1.91 3.15 11.47
CA ALA A 37 1.87 4.31 12.36
C ALA A 37 2.17 5.61 11.57
N ALA A 38 1.29 6.61 11.68
CA ALA A 38 1.48 7.91 11.06
C ALA A 38 2.84 8.50 11.46
N GLY A 39 3.60 8.99 10.48
CA GLY A 39 4.96 9.50 10.67
C GLY A 39 6.07 8.45 10.59
N ASN A 40 5.76 7.15 10.49
CA ASN A 40 6.76 6.15 10.14
C ASN A 40 7.10 6.27 8.65
N GLN A 41 8.36 6.04 8.26
CA GLN A 41 8.72 6.06 6.84
C GLN A 41 8.20 4.77 6.19
N PHE A 42 7.27 4.88 5.24
CA PHE A 42 6.75 3.75 4.46
C PHE A 42 6.62 4.12 2.98
N SER A 43 6.62 3.10 2.14
CA SER A 43 6.28 3.19 0.73
C SER A 43 5.26 2.11 0.38
N VAL A 44 4.28 2.51 -0.42
CA VAL A 44 3.25 1.69 -0.98
C VAL A 44 3.62 1.35 -2.40
N ARG A 45 3.59 0.05 -2.70
CA ARG A 45 3.91 -0.50 -4.01
C ARG A 45 2.72 -1.24 -4.59
N ASP A 46 2.56 -1.10 -5.89
CA ASP A 46 1.62 -1.90 -6.66
C ASP A 46 2.16 -3.33 -6.88
N LYS A 47 1.36 -4.23 -7.46
CA LYS A 47 1.75 -5.61 -7.80
C LYS A 47 3.05 -5.69 -8.63
N ASP A 48 3.37 -4.67 -9.42
CA ASP A 48 4.60 -4.60 -10.22
C ASP A 48 5.83 -4.13 -9.41
N GLY A 49 5.68 -3.87 -8.10
CA GLY A 49 6.74 -3.32 -7.24
C GLY A 49 6.99 -1.82 -7.43
N GLN A 50 6.16 -1.15 -8.23
CA GLN A 50 6.25 0.30 -8.47
C GLN A 50 5.72 1.07 -7.28
N VAL A 51 6.45 2.10 -6.86
CA VAL A 51 6.04 2.98 -5.76
C VAL A 51 4.92 3.91 -6.23
N VAL A 52 3.79 3.87 -5.52
CA VAL A 52 2.55 4.58 -5.89
C VAL A 52 2.05 5.53 -4.81
N ASP A 53 2.91 5.90 -3.85
CA ASP A 53 2.62 6.78 -2.71
C ASP A 53 1.83 8.05 -3.09
N ASN A 54 2.33 8.75 -4.12
CA ASN A 54 1.77 10.01 -4.64
C ASN A 54 0.71 9.81 -5.74
N ARG A 55 0.36 8.57 -6.07
CA ARG A 55 -0.70 8.29 -7.06
C ARG A 55 -2.05 8.32 -6.37
N GLU A 56 -3.11 8.52 -7.15
CA GLU A 56 -4.46 8.55 -6.64
C GLU A 56 -4.89 7.13 -6.20
N ALA A 57 -5.41 6.99 -4.99
CA ALA A 57 -5.76 5.67 -4.46
C ALA A 57 -6.92 5.01 -5.22
N THR A 58 -7.81 5.84 -5.77
CA THR A 58 -8.92 5.43 -6.64
C THR A 58 -8.47 4.75 -7.94
N ASP A 59 -7.26 5.02 -8.45
CA ASP A 59 -6.70 4.31 -9.61
C ASP A 59 -6.46 2.83 -9.29
N PHE A 60 -6.30 2.50 -8.01
CA PHE A 60 -6.08 1.16 -7.48
C PHE A 60 -7.32 0.56 -6.81
N ALA A 61 -8.49 1.12 -7.11
CA ALA A 61 -9.78 0.57 -6.74
C ALA A 61 -9.87 -0.93 -6.97
N GLY A 62 -10.13 -1.72 -5.91
CA GLY A 62 -10.25 -3.17 -6.03
C GLY A 62 -8.93 -3.92 -6.29
N LEU A 63 -7.79 -3.23 -6.33
CA LEU A 63 -6.46 -3.83 -6.35
C LEU A 63 -5.93 -4.00 -4.91
N THR A 64 -4.90 -4.84 -4.80
CA THR A 64 -4.16 -5.01 -3.54
C THR A 64 -2.82 -4.32 -3.63
N LEU A 65 -2.63 -3.30 -2.82
CA LEU A 65 -1.39 -2.57 -2.68
C LEU A 65 -0.58 -3.10 -1.49
N SER A 66 0.74 -3.12 -1.64
CA SER A 66 1.65 -3.58 -0.58
C SER A 66 2.35 -2.40 0.07
N VAL A 67 2.25 -2.29 1.38
CA VAL A 67 2.83 -1.23 2.20
C VAL A 67 4.03 -1.80 2.96
N GLY A 68 5.22 -1.25 2.74
CA GLY A 68 6.45 -1.69 3.41
C GLY A 68 7.36 -0.50 3.74
N LEU A 69 8.49 -0.79 4.39
CA LEU A 69 9.51 0.24 4.65
C LEU A 69 10.18 0.67 3.33
N PRO A 70 10.60 1.94 3.20
CA PRO A 70 11.36 2.39 2.03
C PRO A 70 12.69 1.65 1.98
N GLY A 71 12.99 1.06 0.83
CA GLY A 71 14.21 0.25 0.65
C GLY A 71 14.11 -1.19 1.17
N ASP A 72 13.01 -1.58 1.82
CA ASP A 72 12.73 -3.00 2.01
C ASP A 72 12.56 -3.61 0.62
N GLU A 73 13.37 -4.62 0.30
CA GLU A 73 13.18 -5.49 -0.85
C GLU A 73 11.87 -6.29 -0.64
N VAL A 74 10.72 -5.61 -0.58
CA VAL A 74 9.43 -6.20 -0.89
C VAL A 74 9.47 -6.51 -2.38
N ARG A 75 10.24 -7.55 -2.72
CA ARG A 75 10.20 -8.24 -3.98
C ARG A 75 8.76 -8.71 -4.10
N GLY A 76 8.02 -8.07 -5.01
CA GLY A 76 6.92 -8.77 -5.69
C GLY A 76 7.48 -10.16 -6.06
N GLY A 77 6.86 -11.19 -5.47
CA GLY A 77 7.52 -12.45 -5.15
C GLY A 77 8.54 -12.95 -6.16
N SER A 78 9.77 -13.17 -5.70
CA SER A 78 10.66 -14.14 -6.32
C SER A 78 11.43 -14.82 -5.20
N ALA A 79 11.06 -16.08 -4.98
CA ALA A 79 11.73 -17.01 -4.11
C ALA A 79 13.23 -17.06 -4.45
N GLY A 80 14.06 -16.45 -3.60
CA GLY A 80 15.50 -16.65 -3.58
C GLY A 80 15.83 -17.63 -2.47
N ARG A 81 15.76 -18.93 -2.76
CA ARG A 81 16.46 -19.95 -1.95
C ARG A 81 17.95 -19.82 -2.25
N VAL A 82 18.76 -19.64 -1.21
CA VAL A 82 20.19 -20.00 -1.21
C VAL A 82 20.41 -21.06 -0.15
#